data_AF-A0AAW9MRW2-F1
#
_entry.id   AF-A0AAW9MRW2-F1
#
_cell.length_a   1.000
_cell.length_b   1.000
_cell.length_c   1.000
_cell.angle_alpha   90.00
_cell.angle_beta   90.00
_cell.angle_gamma   90.00
#
_symmetry.space_group_name_H-M   'P 1'
#
loop_
_entity.id
_entity.type
_entity.pdbx_description
1 polymer ?
#
loop_
_entity_poly.entity_id
_entity_poly.type
_entity_poly.pdbx_seq_one_letter_code
_entity_poly.pdbx_strand_id
1 'polypeptide(L)'
;MNEFAFYFEDSKSYFGIVRDERLLFFKTIVNNLAKGTIVRANSFRKLKALDSYEVILPSGVKGILPFKDSLPITGQKILEITHEANLQKALRLSEKTQMVEKFKDEVNFTPSPAILYSDKFKLVKEKAKEFDIKFIKTNSLDLKNKLKDSFDIQFDKNYNPFYDYKISNLFSIKDKRKIDLDSGISIYLDRLEALSVVDINSGSFKLESKIKTAKYVNEFCVKHILNALVINEIKGIIIIDAIRTDNKSLFRLIDIFKREFELRKIIYDISYTKNKLIEILIRRN
;
A
#
# COMPACT_ATOMS: atom_id res chain seq x y z
N MET A 1 -15.53 18.18 -7.67
CA MET A 1 -15.04 17.10 -6.79
C MET A 1 -13.55 16.92 -7.03
N ASN A 2 -12.72 17.00 -5.98
CA ASN A 2 -11.27 16.78 -6.08
C ASN A 2 -10.99 15.29 -5.98
N GLU A 3 -11.48 14.53 -6.95
CA GLU A 3 -11.26 13.10 -7.06
C GLU A 3 -10.36 12.80 -8.26
N PHE A 4 -9.24 12.10 -8.01
CA PHE A 4 -8.33 11.67 -9.06
C PHE A 4 -7.44 10.54 -8.55
N ALA A 5 -6.92 9.75 -9.48
CA ALA A 5 -5.75 8.93 -9.21
C ALA A 5 -4.49 9.62 -9.72
N PHE A 6 -3.36 9.30 -9.12
CA PHE A 6 -2.06 9.68 -9.64
C PHE A 6 -1.18 8.45 -9.80
N TYR A 7 -0.34 8.47 -10.82
CA TYR A 7 0.73 7.51 -11.02
C TYR A 7 2.01 8.26 -11.36
N PHE A 8 3.07 8.05 -10.59
CA PHE A 8 4.32 8.76 -10.74
C PHE A 8 5.46 7.74 -10.86
N GLU A 9 6.29 7.85 -11.89
CA GLU A 9 7.50 7.06 -12.08
C GLU A 9 8.75 7.89 -11.80
N ASP A 10 9.62 7.34 -10.96
CA ASP A 10 10.99 7.77 -10.71
C ASP A 10 11.83 6.51 -10.43
N SER A 11 12.89 6.59 -9.60
CA SER A 11 13.59 5.44 -9.00
C SER A 11 12.65 4.40 -8.36
N LYS A 12 11.48 4.85 -7.89
CA LYS A 12 10.34 4.02 -7.48
C LYS A 12 9.08 4.60 -8.11
N SER A 13 8.09 3.75 -8.37
CA SER A 13 6.79 4.21 -8.82
C SER A 13 5.83 4.36 -7.64
N TYR A 14 4.97 5.37 -7.70
CA TYR A 14 3.93 5.61 -6.71
C TYR A 14 2.58 5.66 -7.38
N PHE A 15 1.62 4.96 -6.82
CA PHE A 15 0.24 5.00 -7.26
C PHE A 15 -0.66 5.31 -6.08
N GLY A 16 -1.57 6.26 -6.24
CA GLY A 16 -2.54 6.59 -5.20
C GLY A 16 -3.85 7.12 -5.75
N ILE A 17 -4.89 7.03 -4.93
CA ILE A 17 -6.25 7.48 -5.23
C ILE A 17 -6.65 8.49 -4.16
N VAL A 18 -7.08 9.68 -4.58
CA VAL A 18 -7.40 10.79 -3.70
C VAL A 18 -8.84 11.24 -3.94
N ARG A 19 -9.59 11.49 -2.86
CA ARG A 19 -10.91 12.11 -2.89
C ARG A 19 -11.04 13.07 -1.72
N ASP A 20 -11.23 14.36 -2.00
CA ASP A 20 -11.48 15.41 -0.99
C ASP A 20 -10.47 15.34 0.19
N GLU A 21 -9.17 15.40 -0.14
CA GLU A 21 -8.02 15.31 0.78
C GLU A 21 -7.85 13.95 1.50
N ARG A 22 -8.68 12.95 1.20
CA ARG A 22 -8.48 11.58 1.68
C ARG A 22 -7.63 10.82 0.70
N LEU A 23 -6.54 10.24 1.20
CA LEU A 23 -5.81 9.23 0.47
C LEU A 23 -6.56 7.90 0.64
N LEU A 24 -7.30 7.52 -0.39
CA LEU A 24 -8.15 6.33 -0.35
C LEU A 24 -7.35 5.05 -0.51
N PHE A 25 -6.33 5.09 -1.37
CA PHE A 25 -5.42 4.00 -1.65
C PHE A 25 -4.03 4.55 -1.95
N PHE A 26 -3.00 3.81 -1.56
CA PHE A 26 -1.62 4.12 -1.92
C PHE A 26 -0.79 2.85 -2.00
N LYS A 27 0.12 2.80 -2.97
CA LYS A 27 1.11 1.74 -3.11
C LYS A 27 2.41 2.31 -3.62
N THR A 28 3.51 2.00 -2.94
CA THR A 28 4.85 2.12 -3.50
C THR A 28 5.12 0.87 -4.34
N ILE A 29 5.37 1.05 -5.64
CA ILE A 29 5.63 -0.02 -6.60
C ILE A 29 7.13 -0.03 -6.90
N VAL A 30 7.78 -1.16 -6.61
CA VAL A 30 9.23 -1.33 -6.75
C VAL A 30 9.51 -2.44 -7.75
N ASN A 31 10.45 -2.21 -8.67
CA ASN A 31 11.02 -3.18 -9.63
C ASN A 31 10.05 -3.84 -10.61
N ASN A 32 8.79 -3.39 -10.73
CA ASN A 32 7.75 -4.05 -11.56
C ASN A 32 7.57 -5.55 -11.26
N LEU A 33 7.97 -6.03 -10.08
CA LEU A 33 7.82 -7.43 -9.66
C LEU A 33 6.49 -7.63 -8.93
N ALA A 34 5.39 -7.21 -9.55
CA ALA A 34 4.05 -7.30 -8.99
C ALA A 34 3.45 -8.71 -9.16
N LYS A 35 2.36 -9.00 -8.44
CA LYS A 35 1.56 -10.22 -8.66
C LYS A 35 1.15 -10.36 -10.13
N GLY A 36 1.33 -11.55 -10.69
CA GLY A 36 1.08 -11.86 -12.11
C GLY A 36 2.27 -11.62 -13.03
N THR A 37 3.37 -11.06 -12.50
CA THR A 37 4.61 -10.91 -13.25
C THR A 37 5.22 -12.29 -13.49
N ILE A 38 5.57 -12.56 -14.76
CA ILE A 38 6.28 -13.75 -15.19
C ILE A 38 7.76 -13.42 -15.27
N VAL A 39 8.55 -14.21 -14.57
CA VAL A 39 10.00 -14.07 -14.48
C VAL A 39 10.68 -15.35 -14.90
N ARG A 40 11.88 -15.20 -15.46
CA ARG A 40 12.83 -16.29 -15.66
C ARG A 40 13.86 -16.27 -14.55
N ALA A 41 14.14 -17.43 -13.96
CA ALA A 41 15.20 -17.59 -12.99
C ALA A 41 15.95 -18.92 -13.19
N ASN A 42 17.22 -18.93 -12.82
CA ASN A 42 18.11 -20.10 -12.91
C ASN A 42 18.90 -20.35 -11.61
N SER A 43 18.76 -19.48 -10.60
CA SER A 43 19.43 -19.61 -9.31
C SER A 43 18.43 -20.05 -8.25
N PHE A 44 18.63 -21.27 -7.73
CA PHE A 44 17.77 -21.89 -6.74
C PHE A 44 18.58 -22.44 -5.58
N ARG A 45 18.27 -21.99 -4.37
CA ARG A 45 18.88 -22.51 -3.14
C ARG A 45 17.83 -23.24 -2.31
N LYS A 46 18.05 -24.51 -2.02
CA LYS A 46 17.11 -25.33 -1.24
C LYS A 46 17.06 -24.84 0.21
N LEU A 47 15.87 -24.51 0.69
CA LEU A 47 15.59 -24.16 2.09
C LEU A 47 14.68 -25.23 2.71
N LYS A 48 15.29 -26.30 3.24
CA LYS A 48 14.54 -27.43 3.83
C LYS A 48 13.59 -27.00 4.95
N ALA A 49 13.99 -26.03 5.76
CA ALA A 49 13.17 -25.54 6.88
C ALA A 49 11.85 -24.87 6.45
N LEU A 50 11.74 -24.45 5.18
CA LEU A 50 10.55 -23.78 4.64
C LEU A 50 9.86 -24.61 3.56
N ASP A 51 10.28 -25.86 3.35
CA ASP A 51 9.84 -26.72 2.23
C ASP A 51 9.80 -25.98 0.90
N SER A 52 10.83 -25.16 0.64
CA SER A 52 10.87 -24.23 -0.48
C SER A 52 12.28 -24.03 -1.04
N TYR A 53 12.35 -23.50 -2.26
CA TYR A 53 13.56 -22.95 -2.85
C TYR A 53 13.57 -21.43 -2.71
N GLU A 54 14.70 -20.86 -2.29
CA GLU A 54 14.98 -19.44 -2.46
C GLU A 54 15.43 -19.19 -3.90
N VAL A 55 14.84 -18.18 -4.52
CA VAL A 55 15.07 -17.82 -5.92
C VAL A 55 15.58 -16.39 -5.98
N ILE A 56 16.62 -16.13 -6.78
CA ILE A 56 17.08 -14.77 -7.05
C ILE A 56 16.32 -14.25 -8.28
N LEU A 57 15.58 -13.15 -8.08
CA LEU A 57 14.80 -12.46 -9.10
C LEU A 57 15.60 -11.26 -9.66
N PRO A 58 15.11 -10.63 -10.74
CA PRO A 58 15.70 -9.39 -11.26
C PRO A 58 15.89 -8.33 -10.15
N SER A 59 16.94 -7.53 -10.29
CA SER A 59 17.37 -6.53 -9.29
C SER A 59 17.77 -7.11 -7.93
N GLY A 60 18.07 -8.42 -7.85
CA GLY A 60 18.55 -9.09 -6.63
C GLY A 60 17.45 -9.37 -5.58
N VAL A 61 16.18 -9.15 -5.93
CA VAL A 61 15.05 -9.44 -5.04
C VAL A 61 14.95 -10.94 -4.78
N LYS A 62 14.67 -11.33 -3.54
CA LYS A 62 14.50 -12.73 -3.17
C LYS A 62 13.06 -13.18 -3.37
N GLY A 63 12.89 -14.39 -3.89
CA GLY A 63 11.62 -15.08 -3.96
C GLY A 63 11.66 -16.45 -3.29
N ILE A 64 10.48 -16.99 -2.97
CA ILE A 64 10.28 -18.30 -2.36
C ILE A 64 9.37 -19.12 -3.26
N LEU A 65 9.87 -20.26 -3.76
CA LEU A 65 9.15 -21.23 -4.57
C LEU A 65 8.93 -22.52 -3.75
N PRO A 66 7.70 -22.81 -3.30
CA PRO A 66 7.41 -24.03 -2.52
C PRO A 66 7.70 -25.30 -3.31
N PHE A 67 8.21 -26.35 -2.65
CA PHE A 67 8.53 -27.63 -3.30
C PHE A 67 7.32 -28.25 -4.00
N LYS A 68 6.14 -28.18 -3.39
CA LYS A 68 4.88 -28.67 -3.95
C LYS A 68 4.46 -27.96 -5.24
N ASP A 69 4.94 -26.73 -5.44
CA ASP A 69 4.62 -25.87 -6.57
C ASP A 69 5.75 -25.92 -7.63
N SER A 70 6.70 -26.84 -7.47
CA SER A 70 7.87 -27.00 -8.34
C SER A 70 8.13 -28.45 -8.71
N LEU A 71 8.44 -28.70 -9.97
CA LEU A 71 9.07 -29.97 -10.36
C LEU A 71 10.53 -30.01 -9.85
N PRO A 72 11.18 -31.19 -9.81
CA PRO A 72 12.61 -31.28 -9.51
C PRO A 72 13.41 -30.25 -10.30
N ILE A 73 14.27 -29.50 -9.62
CA ILE A 73 14.96 -28.37 -10.25
C ILE A 73 16.08 -28.89 -11.13
N THR A 74 15.88 -28.74 -12.44
CA THR A 74 16.94 -28.81 -13.45
C THR A 74 16.88 -27.53 -14.28
N GLY A 75 18.01 -26.81 -14.36
CA GLY A 75 18.16 -25.64 -15.22
C GLY A 75 17.26 -24.43 -14.86
N GLN A 76 16.89 -23.68 -15.89
CA GLN A 76 16.08 -22.47 -15.79
C GLN A 76 14.58 -22.76 -15.64
N LYS A 77 13.85 -21.88 -14.95
CA LYS A 77 12.40 -21.97 -14.77
C LYS A 77 11.71 -20.66 -15.13
N ILE A 78 10.47 -20.79 -15.61
CA ILE A 78 9.52 -19.69 -15.74
C ILE A 78 8.58 -19.71 -14.54
N LEU A 79 8.53 -18.60 -13.83
CA LEU A 79 7.83 -18.47 -12.56
C LEU A 79 6.86 -17.30 -12.62
N GLU A 80 5.68 -17.44 -12.02
CA GLU A 80 4.76 -16.34 -11.75
C GLU A 80 4.90 -15.89 -10.30
N ILE A 81 4.98 -14.57 -10.08
CA ILE A 81 4.83 -13.97 -8.75
C ILE A 81 3.36 -14.04 -8.35
N THR A 82 3.07 -14.80 -7.30
CA THR A 82 1.68 -15.05 -6.85
C THR A 82 1.27 -14.10 -5.74
N HIS A 83 2.17 -13.77 -4.81
CA HIS A 83 1.92 -12.91 -3.64
C HIS A 83 3.24 -12.32 -3.11
N GLU A 84 3.18 -11.25 -2.31
CA GLU A 84 4.27 -10.84 -1.42
C GLU A 84 4.26 -11.78 -0.19
N ALA A 85 5.35 -12.52 0.09
CA ALA A 85 5.38 -13.49 1.20
C ALA A 85 5.76 -12.82 2.54
N ASN A 86 5.21 -13.36 3.63
CA ASN A 86 5.37 -12.83 4.99
C ASN A 86 6.75 -13.06 5.61
N LEU A 87 7.51 -14.06 5.16
CA LEU A 87 8.84 -14.36 5.68
C LEU A 87 9.89 -13.60 4.86
N GLN A 88 10.62 -12.69 5.51
CA GLN A 88 11.76 -11.94 4.97
C GLN A 88 11.47 -10.96 3.81
N LYS A 89 10.22 -10.53 3.60
CA LYS A 89 9.82 -9.68 2.44
C LYS A 89 10.13 -10.32 1.07
N ALA A 90 10.24 -11.65 1.00
CA ALA A 90 10.47 -12.35 -0.27
C ALA A 90 9.17 -12.52 -1.07
N LEU A 91 9.23 -12.59 -2.38
CA LEU A 91 8.06 -12.79 -3.25
C LEU A 91 7.69 -14.28 -3.34
N ARG A 92 6.42 -14.65 -3.17
CA ARG A 92 5.96 -16.04 -3.37
C ARG A 92 5.83 -16.33 -4.86
N LEU A 93 6.39 -17.47 -5.27
CA LEU A 93 6.47 -17.88 -6.68
C LEU A 93 5.69 -19.18 -6.91
N SER A 94 5.25 -19.37 -8.16
CA SER A 94 4.72 -20.64 -8.67
C SER A 94 5.31 -20.92 -10.05
N GLU A 95 5.61 -22.19 -10.34
CA GLU A 95 6.12 -22.58 -11.67
C GLU A 95 5.00 -22.51 -12.72
N LYS A 96 5.32 -22.00 -13.92
CA LYS A 96 4.40 -21.91 -15.07
C LYS A 96 4.94 -22.62 -16.28
N THR A 97 5.02 -23.94 -16.20
CA THR A 97 5.54 -24.81 -17.27
C THR A 97 4.83 -24.58 -18.61
N GLN A 98 3.53 -24.32 -18.58
CA GLN A 98 2.74 -24.02 -19.78
C GLN A 98 3.13 -22.74 -20.53
N MET A 99 3.89 -21.83 -19.89
CA MET A 99 4.35 -20.58 -20.52
C MET A 99 5.74 -20.69 -21.15
N VAL A 100 6.40 -21.84 -21.05
CA VAL A 100 7.75 -22.07 -21.60
C VAL A 100 7.79 -21.87 -23.11
N GLU A 101 6.83 -22.44 -23.83
CA GLU A 101 6.76 -22.29 -25.29
C GLU A 101 6.44 -20.84 -25.69
N LYS A 102 5.62 -20.15 -24.90
CA LYS A 102 5.23 -18.77 -25.18
C LYS A 102 6.41 -17.79 -25.11
N PHE A 103 7.38 -18.04 -24.23
CA PHE A 103 8.52 -17.14 -24.01
C PHE A 103 9.84 -17.73 -24.52
N LYS A 104 9.80 -18.68 -25.47
CA LYS A 104 10.97 -19.42 -25.94
C LYS A 104 12.04 -18.49 -26.52
N ASP A 105 11.61 -17.49 -27.28
CA ASP A 105 12.51 -16.53 -27.92
C ASP A 105 13.15 -15.61 -26.88
N GLU A 106 12.37 -15.02 -25.98
CA GLU A 106 12.90 -14.17 -24.90
C GLU A 106 13.85 -14.93 -23.99
N VAL A 107 13.58 -16.22 -23.77
CA VAL A 107 14.48 -17.12 -23.03
C VAL A 107 15.84 -17.26 -23.71
N ASN A 108 15.88 -17.32 -25.05
CA ASN A 108 17.12 -17.47 -25.79
C ASN A 108 17.95 -16.16 -25.86
N PHE A 109 17.31 -14.99 -25.81
CA PHE A 109 17.97 -13.71 -26.08
C PHE A 109 18.22 -12.81 -24.86
N THR A 110 17.64 -13.12 -23.69
CA THR A 110 17.83 -12.32 -22.47
C THR A 110 18.75 -13.02 -21.46
N PRO A 111 19.54 -12.30 -20.64
CA PRO A 111 20.28 -12.89 -19.52
C PRO A 111 19.35 -13.25 -18.35
N SER A 112 19.74 -14.24 -17.53
CA SER A 112 18.95 -14.67 -16.35
C SER A 112 19.51 -14.03 -15.07
N PRO A 113 18.67 -13.61 -14.10
CA PRO A 113 17.21 -13.60 -14.12
C PRO A 113 16.62 -12.42 -14.92
N ALA A 114 15.44 -12.61 -15.52
CA ALA A 114 14.76 -11.58 -16.33
C ALA A 114 13.25 -11.52 -16.07
N ILE A 115 12.64 -10.35 -16.29
CA ILE A 115 11.18 -10.20 -16.36
C ILE A 115 10.77 -10.53 -17.80
N LEU A 116 9.95 -11.58 -17.97
CA LEU A 116 9.43 -12.01 -19.28
C LEU A 116 8.09 -11.32 -19.59
N TYR A 117 7.28 -11.11 -18.56
CA TYR A 117 6.02 -10.37 -18.68
C TYR A 117 5.68 -9.68 -17.36
N SER A 118 5.24 -8.43 -17.45
CA SER A 118 4.67 -7.70 -16.33
C SER A 118 3.53 -6.84 -16.86
N ASP A 119 2.32 -7.04 -16.36
CA ASP A 119 1.28 -6.01 -16.50
C ASP A 119 1.53 -4.91 -15.46
N LYS A 120 2.51 -4.06 -15.79
CA LYS A 120 3.01 -2.96 -14.94
C LYS A 120 1.89 -2.08 -14.38
N PHE A 121 0.80 -1.90 -15.13
CA PHE A 121 -0.32 -1.03 -14.77
C PHE A 121 -1.58 -1.80 -14.36
N LYS A 122 -1.51 -3.13 -14.18
CA LYS A 122 -2.64 -3.95 -13.70
C LYS A 122 -3.25 -3.39 -12.44
N LEU A 123 -2.42 -3.13 -11.43
CA LEU A 123 -2.85 -2.57 -10.14
C LEU A 123 -3.55 -1.22 -10.34
N VAL A 124 -2.99 -0.34 -11.18
CA VAL A 124 -3.56 0.97 -11.50
C VAL A 124 -4.96 0.79 -12.08
N LYS A 125 -5.11 -0.07 -13.08
CA LYS A 125 -6.39 -0.35 -13.76
C LYS A 125 -7.43 -0.96 -12.82
N GLU A 126 -7.04 -1.99 -12.05
CA GLU A 126 -7.93 -2.68 -11.11
C GLU A 126 -8.43 -1.74 -10.03
N LYS A 127 -7.52 -0.99 -9.38
CA LYS A 127 -7.89 -0.07 -8.30
C LYS A 127 -8.63 1.16 -8.81
N ALA A 128 -8.25 1.73 -9.95
CA ALA A 128 -9.00 2.84 -10.53
C ALA A 128 -10.45 2.43 -10.82
N LYS A 129 -10.67 1.24 -11.39
CA LYS A 129 -12.03 0.70 -11.58
C LYS A 129 -12.74 0.40 -10.27
N GLU A 130 -12.04 -0.21 -9.30
CA GLU A 130 -12.60 -0.51 -7.99
C GLU A 130 -13.15 0.75 -7.33
N PHE A 131 -12.43 1.87 -7.39
CA PHE A 131 -12.85 3.15 -6.79
C PHE A 131 -13.67 4.06 -7.73
N ASP A 132 -14.05 3.58 -8.92
CA ASP A 132 -14.77 4.34 -9.95
C ASP A 132 -14.06 5.65 -10.37
N ILE A 133 -12.73 5.61 -10.45
CA ILE A 133 -11.90 6.74 -10.85
C ILE A 133 -11.86 6.85 -12.37
N LYS A 134 -12.28 8.02 -12.87
CA LYS A 134 -12.26 8.35 -14.31
C LYS A 134 -10.96 8.98 -14.77
N PHE A 135 -10.29 9.70 -13.86
CA PHE A 135 -9.22 10.62 -14.20
C PHE A 135 -7.90 10.24 -13.49
N ILE A 136 -6.82 10.13 -14.26
CA ILE A 136 -5.48 9.78 -13.78
C ILE A 136 -4.46 10.83 -14.20
N LYS A 137 -3.75 11.41 -13.23
CA LYS A 137 -2.57 12.25 -13.47
C LYS A 137 -1.31 11.40 -13.52
N THR A 138 -0.42 11.65 -14.48
CA THR A 138 0.80 10.84 -14.62
C THR A 138 1.96 11.56 -15.30
N ASN A 139 3.18 11.17 -14.95
CA ASN A 139 4.39 11.49 -15.73
C ASN A 139 4.88 10.35 -16.63
N SER A 140 4.18 9.21 -16.61
CA SER A 140 4.54 8.03 -17.40
C SER A 140 3.84 8.04 -18.75
N LEU A 141 4.63 8.16 -19.82
CA LEU A 141 4.14 8.08 -21.20
C LEU A 141 3.64 6.66 -21.52
N ASP A 142 4.29 5.63 -20.95
CA ASP A 142 3.86 4.23 -21.11
C ASP A 142 2.46 4.02 -20.50
N LEU A 143 2.19 4.59 -19.32
CA LEU A 143 0.86 4.52 -18.70
C LEU A 143 -0.17 5.21 -19.58
N LYS A 144 0.12 6.42 -20.06
CA LYS A 144 -0.78 7.16 -20.97
C LYS A 144 -1.12 6.30 -22.18
N ASN A 145 -0.12 5.75 -22.85
CA ASN A 145 -0.34 4.98 -24.07
C ASN A 145 -1.14 3.70 -23.83
N LYS A 146 -0.93 3.01 -22.70
CA LYS A 146 -1.63 1.76 -22.37
C LYS A 146 -3.05 1.95 -21.82
N LEU A 147 -3.31 3.08 -21.14
CA LEU A 147 -4.57 3.28 -20.39
C LEU A 147 -5.48 4.37 -20.96
N LYS A 148 -5.06 5.13 -21.98
CA LYS A 148 -5.87 6.21 -22.61
C LYS A 148 -7.25 5.79 -23.11
N ASP A 149 -7.43 4.53 -23.50
CA ASP A 149 -8.71 4.05 -24.02
C ASP A 149 -9.69 3.65 -22.89
N SER A 150 -9.20 3.55 -21.65
CA SER A 150 -9.97 3.15 -20.47
C SER A 150 -10.21 4.27 -19.46
N PHE A 151 -9.38 5.31 -19.47
CA PHE A 151 -9.40 6.40 -18.49
C PHE A 151 -9.02 7.72 -19.15
N ASP A 152 -9.49 8.83 -18.59
CA ASP A 152 -8.99 10.15 -18.93
C ASP A 152 -7.60 10.36 -18.28
N ILE A 153 -6.59 10.60 -19.11
CA ILE A 153 -5.20 10.68 -18.66
C ILE A 153 -4.65 12.09 -18.85
N GLN A 154 -4.39 12.78 -17.73
CA GLN A 154 -3.57 13.99 -17.74
C GLN A 154 -2.09 13.60 -17.65
N PHE A 155 -1.44 13.57 -18.81
CA PHE A 155 0.01 13.37 -18.88
C PHE A 155 0.76 14.70 -18.83
N ASP A 156 1.70 14.79 -17.89
CA ASP A 156 2.72 15.82 -17.86
C ASP A 156 4.04 15.17 -17.44
N LYS A 157 5.06 15.24 -18.31
CA LYS A 157 6.39 14.66 -18.05
C LYS A 157 7.04 15.18 -16.77
N ASN A 158 6.67 16.38 -16.33
CA ASN A 158 7.19 17.03 -15.12
C ASN A 158 6.27 16.83 -13.92
N TYR A 159 5.16 16.11 -14.07
CA TYR A 159 4.25 15.83 -12.97
C TYR A 159 4.98 15.11 -11.84
N ASN A 160 4.85 15.63 -10.64
CA ASN A 160 5.43 15.06 -9.45
C ASN A 160 4.46 15.28 -8.27
N PRO A 161 3.94 14.20 -7.65
CA PRO A 161 2.91 14.30 -6.61
C PRO A 161 3.43 14.96 -5.32
N PHE A 162 4.74 15.03 -5.13
CA PHE A 162 5.36 15.72 -4.00
C PHE A 162 5.19 17.25 -4.09
N TYR A 163 4.95 17.79 -5.29
CA TYR A 163 4.74 19.21 -5.54
C TYR A 163 3.30 19.56 -6.00
N ASP A 164 2.42 18.56 -6.14
CA ASP A 164 1.00 18.82 -6.42
C ASP A 164 0.34 19.38 -5.16
N TYR A 165 -0.07 20.65 -5.20
CA TYR A 165 -0.66 21.36 -4.06
C TYR A 165 -1.89 20.65 -3.46
N LYS A 166 -2.57 19.77 -4.22
CA LYS A 166 -3.71 19.01 -3.72
C LYS A 166 -3.32 17.82 -2.84
N ILE A 167 -2.10 17.29 -2.97
CA ILE A 167 -1.67 16.03 -2.33
C ILE A 167 -0.28 16.07 -1.69
N SER A 168 0.51 17.12 -1.92
CA SER A 168 1.85 17.29 -1.33
C SER A 168 1.86 17.19 0.20
N ASN A 169 0.81 17.70 0.86
CA ASN A 169 0.62 17.53 2.30
C ASN A 169 0.46 16.06 2.76
N LEU A 170 -0.01 15.16 1.89
CA LEU A 170 -0.06 13.72 2.19
C LEU A 170 1.33 13.09 2.14
N PHE A 171 2.19 13.57 1.25
CA PHE A 171 3.57 13.09 1.13
C PHE A 171 4.48 13.64 2.23
N SER A 172 4.24 14.86 2.71
CA SER A 172 5.04 15.47 3.77
C SER A 172 4.96 14.73 5.11
N ILE A 173 3.85 14.01 5.35
CA ILE A 173 3.63 13.19 6.55
C ILE A 173 4.15 11.74 6.40
N LYS A 174 4.60 11.34 5.21
CA LYS A 174 5.13 10.00 4.99
C LYS A 174 6.38 9.78 5.85
N ASP A 175 6.45 8.62 6.50
CA ASP A 175 7.51 8.19 7.41
C ASP A 175 7.77 9.12 8.61
N LYS A 176 6.89 10.10 8.85
CA LYS A 176 6.97 10.98 10.03
C LYS A 176 6.40 10.29 11.25
N ARG A 177 7.15 10.34 12.35
CA ARG A 177 6.67 9.94 13.68
C ARG A 177 5.61 10.90 14.21
N LYS A 178 5.81 12.21 14.05
CA LYS A 178 4.90 13.25 14.52
C LYS A 178 4.27 13.96 13.32
N ILE A 179 2.95 14.11 13.36
CA ILE A 179 2.17 14.85 12.37
C ILE A 179 1.55 16.04 13.09
N ASP A 180 2.07 17.23 12.81
CA ASP A 180 1.51 18.48 13.27
C ASP A 180 0.31 18.87 12.39
N LEU A 181 -0.84 19.12 13.02
CA LEU A 181 -2.07 19.57 12.40
C LEU A 181 -2.38 21.00 12.84
N ASP A 182 -3.44 21.57 12.27
CA ASP A 182 -3.87 22.93 12.58
C ASP A 182 -4.13 23.13 14.08
N SER A 183 -3.92 24.37 14.55
CA SER A 183 -4.22 24.82 15.91
C SER A 183 -3.46 24.09 17.03
N GLY A 184 -2.34 23.43 16.70
CA GLY A 184 -1.48 22.75 17.66
C GLY A 184 -1.91 21.32 18.00
N ILE A 185 -2.90 20.77 17.29
CA ILE A 185 -3.23 19.35 17.37
C ILE A 185 -2.08 18.55 16.77
N SER A 186 -1.73 17.41 17.37
CA SER A 186 -0.71 16.51 16.80
C SER A 186 -1.09 15.05 16.96
N ILE A 187 -0.60 14.24 16.02
CA ILE A 187 -0.70 12.78 16.05
C ILE A 187 0.72 12.21 16.10
N TYR A 188 0.95 11.25 17.00
CA TYR A 188 2.18 10.46 17.01
C TYR A 188 1.90 9.07 16.49
N LEU A 189 2.72 8.60 15.54
CA LEU A 189 2.64 7.30 14.92
C LEU A 189 3.95 6.54 15.16
N ASP A 190 3.91 5.63 16.13
CA ASP A 190 5.03 4.77 16.49
C ASP A 190 4.88 3.40 15.84
N ARG A 191 5.82 3.06 14.95
CA ARG A 191 5.90 1.75 14.28
C ARG A 191 6.82 0.84 15.09
N LEU A 192 6.25 -0.13 15.78
CA LEU A 192 7.00 -1.16 16.50
C LEU A 192 7.04 -2.45 15.66
N GLU A 193 7.76 -3.46 16.13
CA GLU A 193 7.94 -4.72 15.41
C GLU A 193 6.61 -5.46 15.15
N ALA A 194 5.77 -5.58 16.18
CA ALA A 194 4.54 -6.36 16.12
C ALA A 194 3.28 -5.53 15.83
N LEU A 195 3.29 -4.24 16.17
CA LEU A 195 2.13 -3.36 16.11
C LEU A 195 2.52 -1.90 15.89
N SER A 196 1.54 -1.08 15.50
CA SER A 196 1.68 0.37 15.47
C SER A 196 0.85 1.03 16.56
N VAL A 197 1.35 2.10 17.16
CA VAL A 197 0.62 2.90 18.15
C VAL A 197 0.36 4.29 17.59
N VAL A 198 -0.85 4.78 17.79
CA VAL A 198 -1.26 6.14 17.42
C VAL A 198 -1.69 6.86 18.69
N ASP A 199 -1.02 7.96 19.01
CA ASP A 199 -1.39 8.85 20.13
C ASP A 199 -1.93 10.18 19.57
N ILE A 200 -3.00 10.67 20.18
CA ILE A 200 -3.69 11.91 19.78
C ILE A 200 -3.51 12.98 20.85
N ASN A 201 -2.97 14.13 20.48
CA ASN A 201 -2.77 15.26 21.38
C ASN A 201 -3.49 16.51 20.88
N SER A 202 -4.27 17.16 21.74
CA SER A 202 -4.95 18.42 21.43
C SER A 202 -4.02 19.63 21.43
N GLY A 203 -2.86 19.54 22.09
CA GLY A 203 -1.89 20.63 22.24
C GLY A 203 -2.54 21.92 22.76
N SER A 204 -2.36 23.01 22.02
CA SER A 204 -2.93 24.33 22.34
C SER A 204 -4.43 24.46 22.02
N PHE A 205 -5.00 23.56 21.23
CA PHE A 205 -6.40 23.64 20.82
C PHE A 205 -7.34 23.39 22.01
N LYS A 206 -8.28 24.31 22.21
CA LYS A 206 -9.27 24.24 23.30
C LYS A 206 -10.62 24.77 22.81
N LEU A 207 -11.68 24.04 23.15
CA LEU A 207 -13.06 24.50 23.08
C LEU A 207 -13.56 24.86 24.48
N GLU A 208 -14.83 25.26 24.57
CA GLU A 208 -15.52 25.66 25.82
C GLU A 208 -15.34 24.66 26.98
N SER A 209 -15.19 23.36 26.68
CA SER A 209 -14.92 22.34 27.70
C SER A 209 -13.91 21.31 27.24
N LYS A 210 -13.25 20.66 28.20
CA LYS A 210 -12.30 19.56 27.94
C LYS A 210 -12.95 18.40 27.17
N ILE A 211 -14.20 18.06 27.50
CA ILE A 211 -14.95 16.98 26.83
C ILE A 211 -15.27 17.35 25.38
N LYS A 212 -15.73 18.59 25.13
CA LYS A 212 -15.96 19.07 23.76
C LYS A 212 -14.67 19.07 22.94
N THR A 213 -13.56 19.50 23.56
CA THR A 213 -12.22 19.48 22.94
C THR A 213 -11.80 18.06 22.57
N ALA A 214 -11.84 17.12 23.53
CA ALA A 214 -11.47 15.73 23.31
C ALA A 214 -12.29 15.10 22.18
N LYS A 215 -13.62 15.28 22.21
CA LYS A 215 -14.52 14.79 21.17
C LYS A 215 -14.13 15.35 19.80
N TYR A 216 -14.02 16.68 19.67
CA TYR A 216 -13.71 17.31 18.40
C TYR A 216 -12.36 16.84 17.85
N VAL A 217 -11.32 16.88 18.68
CA VAL A 217 -9.95 16.53 18.27
C VAL A 217 -9.86 15.07 17.84
N ASN A 218 -10.47 14.15 18.59
CA ASN A 218 -10.48 12.74 18.23
C ASN A 218 -11.16 12.50 16.88
N GLU A 219 -12.35 13.09 16.66
CA GLU A 219 -13.10 12.94 15.40
C GLU A 219 -12.34 13.57 14.22
N PHE A 220 -11.75 14.75 14.43
CA PHE A 220 -10.95 15.46 13.44
C PHE A 220 -9.72 14.66 13.02
N CYS A 221 -9.03 14.03 13.98
CA CYS A 221 -7.81 13.28 13.72
C CYS A 221 -8.02 12.01 12.88
N VAL A 222 -9.23 11.42 12.85
CA VAL A 222 -9.47 10.16 12.12
C VAL A 222 -9.03 10.25 10.65
N LYS A 223 -9.41 11.31 9.92
CA LYS A 223 -8.99 11.50 8.51
C LYS A 223 -7.46 11.44 8.37
N HIS A 224 -6.75 12.13 9.26
CA HIS A 224 -5.30 12.27 9.23
C HIS A 224 -4.59 10.98 9.66
N ILE A 225 -5.11 10.28 10.67
CA ILE A 225 -4.65 8.96 11.07
C ILE A 225 -4.74 8.01 9.88
N LEU A 226 -5.90 7.94 9.22
CA LEU A 226 -6.10 7.04 8.09
C LEU A 226 -5.23 7.39 6.88
N ASN A 227 -5.04 8.68 6.59
CA ASN A 227 -4.09 9.12 5.57
C ASN A 227 -2.66 8.69 5.90
N ALA A 228 -2.24 8.83 7.16
CA ALA A 228 -0.92 8.41 7.63
C ALA A 228 -0.74 6.88 7.54
N LEU A 229 -1.75 6.10 7.92
CA LEU A 229 -1.72 4.64 7.78
C LEU A 229 -1.60 4.22 6.32
N VAL A 230 -2.37 4.84 5.42
CA VAL A 230 -2.39 4.51 3.99
C VAL A 230 -1.09 4.91 3.28
N ILE A 231 -0.58 6.14 3.47
CA ILE A 231 0.65 6.61 2.79
C ILE A 231 1.89 5.81 3.23
N ASN A 232 1.88 5.31 4.47
CA ASN A 232 2.93 4.47 5.02
C ASN A 232 2.71 2.97 4.78
N GLU A 233 1.62 2.60 4.10
CA GLU A 233 1.23 1.20 3.83
C GLU A 233 1.18 0.34 5.10
N ILE A 234 0.76 0.91 6.23
CA ILE A 234 0.70 0.25 7.54
C ILE A 234 -0.46 -0.74 7.57
N LYS A 235 -0.16 -1.97 8.00
CA LYS A 235 -1.11 -3.08 8.16
C LYS A 235 -0.81 -3.83 9.46
N GLY A 236 -1.69 -4.75 9.85
CA GLY A 236 -1.55 -5.51 11.09
C GLY A 236 -2.23 -4.81 12.26
N ILE A 237 -1.70 -5.02 13.46
CA ILE A 237 -2.28 -4.52 14.70
C ILE A 237 -1.94 -3.04 14.87
N ILE A 238 -2.97 -2.24 15.16
CA ILE A 238 -2.88 -0.81 15.41
C ILE A 238 -3.64 -0.51 16.70
N ILE A 239 -2.99 0.21 17.61
CA ILE A 239 -3.59 0.67 18.87
C ILE A 239 -3.73 2.18 18.79
N ILE A 240 -4.94 2.70 18.98
CA ILE A 240 -5.21 4.14 19.05
C ILE A 240 -5.44 4.53 20.52
N ASP A 241 -4.57 5.39 21.04
CA ASP A 241 -4.74 6.12 22.29
C ASP A 241 -5.37 7.48 21.98
N ALA A 242 -6.70 7.53 22.11
CA ALA A 242 -7.49 8.72 21.86
C ALA A 242 -7.67 9.53 23.16
N ILE A 243 -7.87 10.84 23.04
CA ILE A 243 -8.11 11.71 24.19
C ILE A 243 -9.35 11.23 24.95
N ARG A 244 -9.24 11.10 26.27
CA ARG A 244 -10.32 10.56 27.13
C ARG A 244 -11.64 11.31 26.92
N THR A 245 -12.69 10.55 26.65
CA THR A 245 -14.06 11.05 26.46
C THR A 245 -15.10 10.12 27.10
N ASP A 246 -16.38 10.54 27.08
CA ASP A 246 -17.50 9.70 27.48
C ASP A 246 -17.75 8.53 26.50
N ASN A 247 -18.50 7.52 26.95
CA ASN A 247 -18.74 6.32 26.15
C ASN A 247 -19.51 6.65 24.85
N LYS A 248 -20.45 7.60 24.90
CA LYS A 248 -21.23 8.02 23.72
C LYS A 248 -20.33 8.56 22.60
N SER A 249 -19.36 9.38 22.96
CA SER A 249 -18.39 9.96 22.01
C SER A 249 -17.37 8.93 21.55
N LEU A 250 -16.99 7.97 22.41
CA LEU A 250 -16.14 6.85 22.02
C LEU A 250 -16.82 5.97 20.96
N PHE A 251 -18.09 5.59 21.15
CA PHE A 251 -18.83 4.81 20.15
C PHE A 251 -18.96 5.56 18.82
N ARG A 252 -19.27 6.86 18.88
CA ARG A 252 -19.28 7.72 17.69
C ARG A 252 -17.92 7.77 16.98
N LEU A 253 -16.82 7.84 17.73
CA LEU A 253 -15.47 7.80 17.18
C LEU A 253 -15.20 6.49 16.44
N ILE A 254 -15.58 5.36 17.03
CA ILE A 254 -15.49 4.03 16.40
C ILE A 254 -16.29 3.99 15.10
N ASP A 255 -17.50 4.54 15.07
CA ASP A 255 -18.32 4.61 13.85
C ASP A 255 -17.68 5.49 12.77
N ILE A 256 -17.01 6.57 13.15
CA ILE A 256 -16.24 7.41 12.20
C ILE A 256 -15.08 6.62 11.61
N PHE A 257 -14.33 5.88 12.42
CA PHE A 257 -13.28 4.97 11.93
C PHE A 257 -13.85 3.96 10.93
N LYS A 258 -14.96 3.29 11.26
CA LYS A 258 -15.61 2.30 10.38
C LYS A 258 -15.93 2.89 9.00
N ARG A 259 -16.60 4.04 8.97
CA ARG A 259 -16.92 4.73 7.71
C ARG A 259 -15.68 5.12 6.93
N GLU A 260 -14.65 5.65 7.59
CA GLU A 260 -13.40 6.04 6.92
C GLU A 260 -12.61 4.84 6.38
N PHE A 261 -12.72 3.66 7.00
CA PHE A 261 -12.19 2.40 6.45
C PHE A 261 -13.01 1.89 5.26
N GLU A 262 -14.33 1.94 5.32
CA GLU A 262 -15.24 1.56 4.23
C GLU A 262 -14.99 2.41 2.98
N LEU A 263 -14.84 3.73 3.15
CA LEU A 263 -14.47 4.65 2.07
C LEU A 263 -13.14 4.27 1.39
N ARG A 264 -12.22 3.66 2.15
CA ARG A 264 -10.91 3.20 1.69
C ARG A 264 -10.89 1.75 1.23
N LYS A 265 -12.02 1.05 1.32
CA LYS A 265 -12.14 -0.39 1.03
C LYS A 265 -11.08 -1.21 1.79
N ILE A 266 -10.73 -0.76 2.98
CA ILE A 266 -9.82 -1.48 3.87
C ILE A 266 -10.61 -2.58 4.56
N ILE A 267 -10.05 -3.78 4.62
CA ILE A 267 -10.60 -4.87 5.41
C ILE A 267 -10.02 -4.77 6.82
N TYR A 268 -10.90 -4.63 7.81
CA TYR A 268 -10.50 -4.37 9.18
C TYR A 268 -11.37 -5.15 10.18
N ASP A 269 -10.79 -5.41 11.35
CA ASP A 269 -11.52 -5.68 12.58
C ASP A 269 -11.26 -4.51 13.54
N ILE A 270 -12.28 -4.07 14.28
CA ILE A 270 -12.15 -2.98 15.25
C ILE A 270 -12.83 -3.35 16.56
N SER A 271 -12.12 -3.17 17.66
CA SER A 271 -12.60 -3.36 19.02
C SER A 271 -12.14 -2.21 19.91
N TYR A 272 -12.63 -2.16 21.15
CA TYR A 272 -12.13 -1.24 22.16
C TYR A 272 -11.96 -1.98 23.47
N THR A 273 -10.93 -1.59 24.22
CA THR A 273 -10.54 -2.26 25.46
C THR A 273 -11.26 -1.66 26.66
N LYS A 274 -11.20 -2.38 27.80
CA LYS A 274 -11.61 -1.84 29.11
C LYS A 274 -10.86 -0.55 29.48
N ASN A 275 -9.61 -0.41 29.00
CA ASN A 275 -8.78 0.77 29.21
C ASN A 275 -9.09 1.91 28.22
N LYS A 276 -10.15 1.77 27.40
CA LYS A 276 -10.61 2.75 26.40
C LYS A 276 -9.63 3.02 25.25
N LEU A 277 -8.67 2.12 25.03
CA LEU A 277 -7.88 2.08 23.80
C LEU A 277 -8.72 1.46 22.67
N ILE A 278 -8.54 1.93 21.44
CA ILE A 278 -9.15 1.32 20.25
C ILE A 278 -8.12 0.39 19.63
N GLU A 279 -8.50 -0.87 19.42
CA GLU A 279 -7.66 -1.85 18.73
C GLU A 279 -8.20 -2.08 17.33
N ILE A 280 -7.34 -1.99 16.34
CA ILE A 280 -7.67 -2.18 14.93
C ILE A 280 -6.73 -3.23 14.36
N LEU A 281 -7.28 -4.20 13.65
CA LEU A 281 -6.51 -5.12 12.81
C LEU A 281 -6.78 -4.81 11.35
N ILE A 282 -5.82 -4.22 10.64
CA ILE A 282 -5.90 -4.07 9.18
C ILE A 282 -5.37 -5.34 8.52
N ARG A 283 -6.23 -6.03 7.77
CA ARG A 283 -5.89 -7.30 7.12
C ARG A 283 -4.99 -7.09 5.90
N ARG A 284 -4.15 -8.08 5.62
CA ARG A 284 -3.32 -8.12 4.40
C ARG A 284 -4.16 -8.72 3.27
N ASN A 285 -4.57 -7.88 2.32
CA ASN A 285 -5.05 -8.32 0.99
C ASN A 285 -3.90 -8.92 0.17
#